data_AF-A0AAW9BBC3-F1
#
_entry.id   AF-A0AAW9BBC3-F1
#
_cell.length_a   1.000
_cell.length_b   1.000
_cell.length_c   1.000
_cell.angle_alpha   90.00
_cell.angle_beta   90.00
_cell.angle_gamma   90.00
#
_symmetry.space_group_name_H-M   'P 1'
#
loop_
_entity.id
_entity.type
_entity.pdbx_description
1 polymer ?
#
loop_
_entity_poly.entity_id
_entity_poly.type
_entity_poly.pdbx_seq_one_letter_code
_entity_poly.pdbx_strand_id
1 'polypeptide(L)'
;GADGKSWVDTKRVDWDNRNIELGDKWIEAWVEFNFPGRNDKYSNFHWTWYHFDGVDWDDAGKEKAIFKFKGEGKAWDWEVSSEKGNYDYLMYADLDMDHPEVKQELKDWGEWYINMTGVDGFRMDAVKHIKYQYLQEWIDHLRWKTGKELFTVGEYWNYDVNQLHNFITKTSGSMSLFDAPLHMNFYNASKSGGNYD
;
A
#
# COMPACT_ATOMS: atom_id res chain seq x y z
N GLY A 1 6.99 7.30 -13.29
CA GLY A 1 6.64 8.32 -12.27
C GLY A 1 5.36 8.99 -12.67
N ALA A 2 4.88 9.96 -11.88
CA ALA A 2 3.73 10.78 -12.24
C ALA A 2 3.96 11.57 -13.54
N ASP A 3 2.87 11.94 -14.21
CA ASP A 3 2.88 12.74 -15.45
C ASP A 3 3.02 14.25 -15.16
N GLY A 4 2.70 14.68 -13.94
CA GLY A 4 2.78 16.06 -13.54
C GLY A 4 2.89 16.26 -12.03
N LYS A 5 2.99 17.54 -11.66
CA LYS A 5 3.17 17.99 -10.28
C LYS A 5 2.04 18.92 -9.85
N SER A 6 1.77 18.94 -8.55
CA SER A 6 0.83 19.87 -7.92
C SER A 6 1.42 20.48 -6.65
N TRP A 7 1.03 21.71 -6.35
CA TRP A 7 1.32 22.32 -5.05
C TRP A 7 0.37 21.74 -4.01
N VAL A 8 0.91 21.16 -2.96
CA VAL A 8 0.15 20.49 -1.90
C VAL A 8 0.55 21.06 -0.54
N ASP A 9 -0.44 21.34 0.31
CA ASP A 9 -0.22 21.68 1.71
C ASP A 9 0.04 20.40 2.50
N THR A 10 1.13 20.34 3.25
CA THR A 10 1.59 19.11 3.90
C THR A 10 2.07 19.36 5.32
N LYS A 11 2.23 18.28 6.06
CA LYS A 11 3.04 18.22 7.27
C LYS A 11 4.21 17.30 7.03
N ARG A 12 5.42 17.77 7.33
CA ARG A 12 6.57 16.88 7.47
C ARG A 12 6.35 15.99 8.69
N VAL A 13 6.62 14.69 8.57
CA VAL A 13 6.52 13.73 9.69
C VAL A 13 7.85 13.03 9.95
N ASP A 14 7.96 12.45 11.14
CA ASP A 14 9.18 11.77 11.61
C ASP A 14 9.40 10.41 10.92
N TRP A 15 10.67 10.11 10.62
CA TRP A 15 11.09 8.87 9.94
C TRP A 15 11.08 7.63 10.85
N ASP A 16 10.96 7.80 12.16
CA ASP A 16 10.89 6.72 13.14
C ASP A 16 9.53 6.63 13.81
N ASN A 17 8.69 7.68 13.70
CA ASN A 17 7.30 7.65 14.11
C ASN A 17 6.41 8.56 13.22
N ARG A 18 5.69 7.97 12.25
CA ARG A 18 4.86 8.70 11.27
C ARG A 18 3.70 9.49 11.90
N ASN A 19 3.36 9.21 13.16
CA ASN A 19 2.35 9.93 13.91
C ASN A 19 2.88 11.24 14.52
N ILE A 20 4.20 11.49 14.46
CA ILE A 20 4.82 12.72 14.96
C ILE A 20 4.98 13.71 13.79
N GLU A 21 4.26 14.82 13.88
CA GLU A 21 4.32 15.91 12.92
C GLU A 21 5.42 16.92 13.32
N LEU A 22 6.26 17.28 12.37
CA LEU A 22 7.46 18.12 12.56
C LEU A 22 7.26 19.56 12.09
N GLY A 23 6.22 19.83 11.30
CA GLY A 23 5.86 21.18 10.86
C GLY A 23 5.16 21.22 9.51
N ASP A 24 4.40 22.28 9.29
CA ASP A 24 3.68 22.53 8.04
C ASP A 24 4.64 22.97 6.93
N LYS A 25 4.37 22.53 5.69
CA LYS A 25 5.12 22.93 4.50
C LYS A 25 4.28 22.77 3.24
N TRP A 26 4.28 23.79 2.38
CA TRP A 26 3.83 23.63 0.99
C TRP A 26 4.95 23.04 0.15
N ILE A 27 4.64 22.00 -0.62
CA ILE A 27 5.60 21.33 -1.50
C ILE A 27 5.06 21.23 -2.92
N GLU A 28 5.95 21.04 -3.88
CA GLU A 28 5.58 20.64 -5.24
C GLU A 28 5.74 19.12 -5.38
N ALA A 29 4.63 18.38 -5.35
CA ALA A 29 4.60 16.92 -5.29
C ALA A 29 4.29 16.29 -6.65
N TRP A 30 4.89 15.14 -6.97
CA TRP A 30 4.63 14.35 -8.17
C TRP A 30 3.40 13.44 -7.99
N VAL A 31 2.21 13.98 -8.24
CA VAL A 31 0.93 13.34 -7.90
C VAL A 31 -0.12 13.37 -9.00
N GLU A 32 0.18 13.95 -10.16
CA GLU A 32 -0.75 13.98 -11.30
C GLU A 32 -0.46 12.79 -12.24
N PHE A 33 -1.40 11.86 -12.37
CA PHE A 33 -1.32 10.73 -13.29
C PHE A 33 -2.47 10.77 -14.29
N ASN A 34 -2.16 11.20 -15.50
CA ASN A 34 -3.11 11.44 -16.59
C ASN A 34 -3.02 10.38 -17.70
N PHE A 35 -1.95 9.58 -17.73
CA PHE A 35 -1.73 8.49 -18.67
C PHE A 35 -1.94 8.87 -20.15
N PRO A 36 -1.28 9.93 -20.66
CA PRO A 36 -1.57 10.47 -22.00
C PRO A 36 -1.36 9.44 -23.13
N GLY A 37 -0.44 8.49 -22.96
CA GLY A 37 -0.23 7.42 -23.92
C GLY A 37 -1.34 6.37 -23.96
N ARG A 38 -2.07 6.18 -22.84
CA ARG A 38 -3.23 5.27 -22.75
C ARG A 38 -4.53 5.98 -23.16
N ASN A 39 -4.62 7.29 -22.91
CA ASN A 39 -5.71 8.17 -23.37
C ASN A 39 -7.10 7.57 -23.09
N ASP A 40 -7.39 7.36 -21.81
CA ASP A 40 -8.65 6.84 -21.26
C ASP A 40 -9.09 5.46 -21.76
N LYS A 41 -8.22 4.75 -22.50
CA LYS A 41 -8.50 3.37 -22.84
C LYS A 41 -8.60 2.55 -21.55
N TYR A 42 -9.71 1.82 -21.42
CA TYR A 42 -10.12 0.96 -20.29
C TYR A 42 -10.65 1.69 -19.05
N SER A 43 -10.02 2.80 -18.64
CA SER A 43 -10.45 3.62 -17.50
C SER A 43 -10.07 5.08 -17.78
N ASN A 44 -10.99 5.99 -17.53
CA ASN A 44 -10.81 7.44 -17.60
C ASN A 44 -10.51 8.05 -16.22
N PHE A 45 -10.13 7.23 -15.23
CA PHE A 45 -9.71 7.71 -13.93
C PHE A 45 -8.32 8.34 -14.01
N HIS A 46 -8.20 9.54 -13.46
CA HIS A 46 -6.95 10.28 -13.35
C HIS A 46 -6.63 10.50 -11.87
N TRP A 47 -5.36 10.32 -11.52
CA TRP A 47 -4.93 10.47 -10.13
C TRP A 47 -4.41 11.88 -9.89
N THR A 48 -4.74 12.45 -8.74
CA THR A 48 -4.25 13.75 -8.27
C THR A 48 -4.06 13.69 -6.76
N TRP A 49 -3.52 14.74 -6.15
CA TRP A 49 -3.03 14.77 -4.78
C TRP A 49 -4.01 14.23 -3.74
N TYR A 50 -5.31 14.46 -3.89
CA TYR A 50 -6.30 14.03 -2.90
C TYR A 50 -6.60 12.52 -2.93
N HIS A 51 -6.04 11.76 -3.87
CA HIS A 51 -6.06 10.29 -3.88
C HIS A 51 -4.90 9.65 -3.10
N PHE A 52 -4.01 10.46 -2.52
CA PHE A 52 -2.81 10.00 -1.84
C PHE A 52 -2.73 10.59 -0.43
N ASP A 53 -2.10 9.88 0.51
CA ASP A 53 -1.87 10.37 1.86
C ASP A 53 -0.53 11.07 2.03
N GLY A 54 0.45 10.77 1.17
CA GLY A 54 1.73 11.48 1.21
C GLY A 54 2.74 11.08 0.16
N VAL A 55 3.88 11.79 0.19
CA VAL A 55 5.06 11.56 -0.66
C VAL A 55 6.36 11.73 0.14
N ASP A 56 7.50 11.33 -0.42
CA ASP A 56 8.82 11.52 0.21
C ASP A 56 9.71 12.58 -0.45
N TRP A 57 9.19 13.31 -1.45
CA TRP A 57 9.96 14.26 -2.25
C TRP A 57 9.21 15.57 -2.50
N ASP A 58 9.84 16.67 -2.12
CA ASP A 58 9.46 18.03 -2.52
C ASP A 58 10.32 18.47 -3.72
N ASP A 59 9.70 18.61 -4.89
CA ASP A 59 10.43 18.98 -6.11
C ASP A 59 10.88 20.44 -6.13
N ALA A 60 10.15 21.35 -5.48
CA ALA A 60 10.53 22.76 -5.43
C ALA A 60 11.72 22.97 -4.48
N GLY A 61 11.65 22.37 -3.29
CA GLY A 61 12.70 22.45 -2.27
C GLY A 61 13.87 21.49 -2.47
N LYS A 62 13.76 20.51 -3.37
CA LYS A 62 14.71 19.40 -3.55
C LYS A 62 15.03 18.69 -2.23
N GLU A 63 13.98 18.44 -1.45
CA GLU A 63 14.08 17.86 -0.11
C GLU A 63 13.48 16.46 -0.09
N LYS A 64 14.23 15.52 0.49
CA LYS A 64 13.73 14.20 0.87
C LYS A 64 13.29 14.21 2.33
N ALA A 65 11.99 14.04 2.56
CA ALA A 65 11.37 13.87 3.87
C ALA A 65 9.98 13.26 3.67
N ILE A 66 9.39 12.60 4.68
CA ILE A 66 8.01 12.13 4.57
C ILE A 66 7.07 13.32 4.75
N PHE A 67 6.25 13.59 3.74
CA PHE A 67 5.25 14.64 3.72
C PHE A 67 3.85 14.03 3.72
N LYS A 68 3.14 14.17 4.83
CA LYS A 68 1.73 13.81 4.96
C LYS A 68 0.88 14.94 4.39
N PHE A 69 -0.03 14.64 3.48
CA PHE A 69 -0.92 15.63 2.89
C PHE A 69 -1.96 16.11 3.89
N LYS A 70 -2.32 17.39 3.77
CA LYS A 70 -3.42 17.99 4.52
C LYS A 70 -4.66 18.05 3.63
N GLY A 71 -5.83 17.85 4.23
CA GLY A 71 -7.10 17.87 3.51
C GLY A 71 -8.23 17.34 4.39
N GLU A 72 -9.46 17.45 3.91
CA GLU A 72 -10.59 16.81 4.57
C GLU A 72 -10.41 15.29 4.55
N GLY A 73 -10.58 14.64 5.71
CA GLY A 73 -10.44 13.19 5.84
C GLY A 73 -9.00 12.65 5.81
N LYS A 74 -7.99 13.47 5.50
CA LYS A 74 -6.60 13.02 5.35
C LYS A 74 -5.96 12.60 6.68
N ALA A 75 -5.48 11.37 6.71
CA ALA A 75 -4.65 10.77 7.76
C ALA A 75 -3.93 9.56 7.15
N TRP A 76 -2.90 9.04 7.82
CA TRP A 76 -2.38 7.73 7.43
C TRP A 76 -3.45 6.67 7.66
N ASP A 77 -3.52 5.70 6.76
CA ASP A 77 -4.44 4.59 6.83
C ASP A 77 -4.27 3.77 8.12
N TRP A 78 -5.37 3.15 8.54
CA TRP A 78 -5.40 2.23 9.66
C TRP A 78 -6.46 1.14 9.46
N GLU A 79 -6.22 -0.13 9.79
CA GLU A 79 -5.03 -0.72 10.42
C GLU A 79 -3.95 -1.11 9.38
N VAL A 80 -2.70 -0.78 9.70
CA VAL A 80 -1.45 -1.15 8.99
C VAL A 80 -0.43 -1.64 10.02
N SER A 81 0.82 -1.97 9.62
CA SER A 81 1.87 -2.31 10.59
C SER A 81 2.11 -1.13 11.54
N SER A 82 2.26 -1.42 12.83
CA SER A 82 2.55 -0.41 13.87
C SER A 82 4.05 -0.12 14.01
N GLU A 83 4.89 -0.81 13.23
CA GLU A 83 6.27 -0.42 13.03
C GLU A 83 6.32 1.07 12.67
N LYS A 84 7.29 1.79 13.22
CA LYS A 84 7.42 3.23 13.00
C LYS A 84 6.16 4.04 13.37
N GLY A 85 5.39 3.58 14.36
CA GLY A 85 4.16 4.19 14.85
C GLY A 85 2.94 3.93 13.96
N ASN A 86 3.10 4.14 12.66
CA ASN A 86 2.18 3.77 11.59
C ASN A 86 3.04 3.56 10.34
N TYR A 87 2.98 2.37 9.74
CA TYR A 87 3.80 2.02 8.58
C TYR A 87 3.02 2.00 7.26
N ASP A 88 2.01 2.85 7.13
CA ASP A 88 1.33 3.09 5.86
C ASP A 88 2.33 3.56 4.80
N TYR A 89 2.88 4.76 5.01
CA TYR A 89 3.89 5.32 4.10
C TYR A 89 5.15 4.45 3.96
N LEU A 90 5.34 3.90 2.75
CA LEU A 90 6.54 3.19 2.34
C LEU A 90 7.42 4.00 1.38
N MET A 91 6.89 4.37 0.20
CA MET A 91 7.61 5.06 -0.87
C MET A 91 6.68 5.66 -1.94
N TYR A 92 7.21 6.57 -2.76
CA TYR A 92 6.47 7.24 -3.85
C TYR A 92 5.23 8.00 -3.33
N ALA A 93 4.15 8.04 -4.11
CA ALA A 93 2.86 8.61 -3.74
C ALA A 93 2.00 7.50 -3.14
N ASP A 94 1.77 7.61 -1.84
CA ASP A 94 1.13 6.60 -1.01
C ASP A 94 -0.38 6.73 -1.13
N LEU A 95 -1.08 5.67 -1.53
CA LEU A 95 -2.51 5.71 -1.83
C LEU A 95 -3.35 5.84 -0.57
N ASP A 96 -4.34 6.72 -0.61
CA ASP A 96 -5.34 6.86 0.47
C ASP A 96 -6.42 5.79 0.31
N MET A 97 -6.37 4.73 1.12
CA MET A 97 -7.39 3.67 1.10
C MET A 97 -8.65 4.05 1.90
N ASP A 98 -8.69 5.23 2.51
CA ASP A 98 -9.92 5.83 3.02
C ASP A 98 -10.72 6.56 1.93
N HIS A 99 -10.05 7.03 0.87
CA HIS A 99 -10.70 7.71 -0.25
C HIS A 99 -11.65 6.77 -1.04
N PRO A 100 -12.95 7.10 -1.14
CA PRO A 100 -13.94 6.21 -1.74
C PRO A 100 -13.70 5.96 -3.24
N GLU A 101 -13.22 6.98 -3.98
CA GLU A 101 -12.93 6.82 -5.41
C GLU A 101 -11.72 5.91 -5.65
N VAL A 102 -10.70 5.97 -4.78
CA VAL A 102 -9.51 5.10 -4.86
C VAL A 102 -9.91 3.66 -4.65
N LYS A 103 -10.68 3.39 -3.60
CA LYS A 103 -11.19 2.05 -3.29
C LYS A 103 -12.02 1.46 -4.43
N GLN A 104 -12.84 2.27 -5.08
CA GLN A 104 -13.69 1.83 -6.18
C GLN A 104 -12.87 1.59 -7.45
N GLU A 105 -12.00 2.52 -7.84
CA GLU A 105 -11.16 2.38 -9.04
C GLU A 105 -10.26 1.13 -8.96
N LEU A 106 -9.70 0.84 -7.78
CA LEU A 106 -8.89 -0.36 -7.59
C LEU A 106 -9.71 -1.67 -7.68
N LYS A 107 -10.98 -1.66 -7.26
CA LYS A 107 -11.91 -2.80 -7.47
C LYS A 107 -12.23 -2.96 -8.95
N ASP A 108 -12.53 -1.86 -9.65
CA ASP A 108 -12.83 -1.85 -11.08
C ASP A 108 -11.61 -2.32 -11.90
N TRP A 109 -10.41 -1.87 -11.53
CA TRP A 109 -9.16 -2.36 -12.09
C TRP A 109 -8.95 -3.86 -11.86
N GLY A 110 -9.26 -4.36 -10.66
CA GLY A 110 -9.16 -5.79 -10.34
C GLY A 110 -10.09 -6.64 -11.21
N GLU A 111 -11.34 -6.22 -11.40
CA GLU A 111 -12.30 -6.88 -12.28
C GLU A 111 -11.80 -6.88 -13.73
N TRP A 112 -11.33 -5.72 -14.22
CA TRP A 112 -10.76 -5.59 -15.55
C TRP A 112 -9.54 -6.51 -15.75
N TYR A 113 -8.63 -6.55 -14.78
CA TYR A 113 -7.40 -7.32 -14.88
C TYR A 113 -7.68 -8.82 -14.99
N ILE A 114 -8.61 -9.36 -14.18
CA ILE A 114 -9.04 -10.75 -14.29
C ILE A 114 -9.68 -11.02 -15.65
N ASN A 115 -10.61 -10.16 -16.09
CA ASN A 115 -11.31 -10.37 -17.37
C ASN A 115 -10.37 -10.30 -18.57
N MET A 116 -9.36 -9.43 -18.52
CA MET A 116 -8.40 -9.24 -19.59
C MET A 116 -7.38 -10.38 -19.68
N THR A 117 -6.95 -10.92 -18.54
CA THR A 117 -5.81 -11.87 -18.47
C THR A 117 -6.23 -13.32 -18.23
N GLY A 118 -7.39 -13.54 -17.63
CA GLY A 118 -7.89 -14.87 -17.27
C GLY A 118 -7.21 -15.49 -16.04
N VAL A 119 -6.44 -14.73 -15.26
CA VAL A 119 -5.73 -15.25 -14.07
C VAL A 119 -6.65 -15.96 -13.06
N ASP A 120 -6.05 -16.84 -12.27
CA ASP A 120 -6.74 -17.67 -11.27
C ASP A 120 -6.40 -17.29 -9.82
N GLY A 121 -5.63 -16.22 -9.61
CA GLY A 121 -5.19 -15.80 -8.30
C GLY A 121 -4.23 -14.63 -8.31
N PHE A 122 -3.80 -14.22 -7.11
CA PHE A 122 -2.98 -13.03 -6.89
C PHE A 122 -1.82 -13.27 -5.93
N ARG A 123 -0.74 -12.54 -6.16
CA ARG A 123 0.27 -12.24 -5.14
C ARG A 123 0.14 -10.76 -4.79
N MET A 124 -0.17 -10.46 -3.53
CA MET A 124 -0.32 -9.09 -3.04
C MET A 124 1.01 -8.59 -2.50
N ASP A 125 1.47 -7.46 -3.04
CA ASP A 125 2.73 -6.81 -2.64
C ASP A 125 2.52 -5.96 -1.38
N ALA A 126 3.57 -5.87 -0.55
CA ALA A 126 3.69 -4.88 0.53
C ALA A 126 2.49 -4.80 1.49
N VAL A 127 1.79 -5.91 1.76
CA VAL A 127 0.47 -5.87 2.43
C VAL A 127 0.50 -5.34 3.87
N LYS A 128 1.67 -5.24 4.49
CA LYS A 128 1.80 -4.61 5.82
C LYS A 128 1.67 -3.09 5.79
N HIS A 129 1.75 -2.49 4.60
CA HIS A 129 1.69 -1.06 4.32
C HIS A 129 0.34 -0.63 3.72
N ILE A 130 -0.63 -1.54 3.60
CA ILE A 130 -1.94 -1.26 3.00
C ILE A 130 -3.00 -1.56 4.04
N LYS A 131 -4.03 -0.70 4.14
CA LYS A 131 -5.16 -0.89 5.04
C LYS A 131 -5.71 -2.33 5.00
N TYR A 132 -5.55 -3.07 6.09
CA TYR A 132 -5.85 -4.51 6.13
C TYR A 132 -7.28 -4.84 5.73
N GLN A 133 -8.23 -4.05 6.20
CA GLN A 133 -9.64 -4.24 5.89
C GLN A 133 -9.90 -4.06 4.39
N TYR A 134 -9.25 -3.10 3.74
CA TYR A 134 -9.45 -2.88 2.31
C TYR A 134 -8.92 -4.06 1.48
N LEU A 135 -7.78 -4.65 1.86
CA LEU A 135 -7.27 -5.85 1.20
C LEU A 135 -8.28 -7.00 1.25
N GLN A 136 -8.92 -7.23 2.40
CA GLN A 136 -10.00 -8.20 2.54
C GLN A 136 -11.18 -7.84 1.63
N GLU A 137 -11.67 -6.60 1.69
CA GLU A 137 -12.81 -6.14 0.89
C GLU A 137 -12.57 -6.28 -0.61
N TRP A 138 -11.35 -6.03 -1.09
CA TRP A 138 -10.98 -6.16 -2.49
C TRP A 138 -10.98 -7.63 -2.95
N ILE A 139 -10.41 -8.54 -2.14
CA ILE A 139 -10.41 -9.98 -2.45
C ILE A 139 -11.84 -10.54 -2.45
N ASP A 140 -12.62 -10.23 -1.42
CA ASP A 140 -14.00 -10.70 -1.28
C ASP A 140 -14.87 -10.20 -2.44
N HIS A 141 -14.68 -8.94 -2.85
CA HIS A 141 -15.34 -8.36 -4.02
C HIS A 141 -15.05 -9.14 -5.30
N LEU A 142 -13.78 -9.41 -5.61
CA LEU A 142 -13.41 -10.11 -6.85
C LEU A 142 -13.85 -11.57 -6.87
N ARG A 143 -13.77 -12.27 -5.73
CA ARG A 143 -14.31 -13.63 -5.59
C ARG A 143 -15.81 -13.65 -5.83
N TRP A 144 -16.54 -12.71 -5.21
CA TRP A 144 -17.99 -12.60 -5.40
C TRP A 144 -18.36 -12.30 -6.85
N LYS A 145 -17.66 -11.36 -7.49
CA LYS A 145 -17.91 -10.96 -8.90
C LYS A 145 -17.65 -12.08 -9.90
N THR A 146 -16.59 -12.84 -9.69
CA THR A 146 -16.12 -13.83 -10.67
C THR A 146 -16.65 -15.24 -10.40
N GLY A 147 -17.05 -15.53 -9.16
CA GLY A 147 -17.37 -16.89 -8.71
C GLY A 147 -16.15 -17.82 -8.65
N LYS A 148 -14.93 -17.30 -8.86
CA LYS A 148 -13.68 -18.06 -8.77
C LYS A 148 -13.15 -18.04 -7.33
N GLU A 149 -12.37 -19.06 -6.98
CA GLU A 149 -11.65 -19.11 -5.71
C GLU A 149 -10.62 -17.97 -5.58
N LEU A 150 -9.92 -17.62 -6.66
CA LEU A 150 -8.87 -16.59 -6.68
C LEU A 150 -7.88 -16.76 -5.51
N PHE A 151 -7.10 -17.85 -5.55
CA PHE A 151 -6.08 -18.09 -4.53
C PHE A 151 -5.18 -16.86 -4.39
N THR A 152 -5.01 -16.36 -3.17
CA THR A 152 -4.27 -15.12 -2.91
C THR A 152 -3.24 -15.34 -1.81
N VAL A 153 -2.02 -14.85 -2.06
CA VAL A 153 -0.92 -14.85 -1.09
C VAL A 153 -0.34 -13.44 -0.93
N GLY A 154 -0.28 -12.95 0.30
CA GLY A 154 0.27 -11.64 0.64
C GLY A 154 1.73 -11.70 1.08
N GLU A 155 2.50 -10.68 0.72
CA GLU A 155 3.85 -10.44 1.20
C GLU A 155 3.83 -9.54 2.44
N TYR A 156 3.61 -10.15 3.62
CA TYR A 156 3.75 -9.48 4.90
C TYR A 156 5.17 -9.72 5.42
N TRP A 157 6.12 -8.84 5.10
CA TRP A 157 7.52 -9.06 5.46
C TRP A 157 7.82 -8.69 6.92
N ASN A 158 7.69 -9.69 7.79
CA ASN A 158 8.04 -9.62 9.20
C ASN A 158 8.47 -11.02 9.72
N TYR A 159 9.46 -11.08 10.61
CA TYR A 159 9.96 -12.35 11.17
C TYR A 159 9.31 -12.71 12.52
N ASP A 160 8.53 -11.81 13.11
CA ASP A 160 7.69 -12.11 14.27
C ASP A 160 6.37 -12.74 13.81
N VAL A 161 6.22 -14.05 14.08
CA VAL A 161 5.04 -14.83 13.72
C VAL A 161 3.74 -14.26 14.30
N ASN A 162 3.81 -13.53 15.43
CA ASN A 162 2.62 -12.91 16.02
C ASN A 162 2.05 -11.80 15.13
N GLN A 163 2.90 -11.07 14.40
CA GLN A 163 2.44 -10.04 13.45
C GLN A 163 1.71 -10.68 12.26
N LEU A 164 2.21 -11.83 11.77
CA LEU A 164 1.57 -12.60 10.71
C LEU A 164 0.21 -13.14 11.20
N HIS A 165 0.14 -13.67 12.41
CA HIS A 165 -1.13 -14.10 13.02
C HIS A 165 -2.13 -12.96 13.20
N ASN A 166 -1.68 -11.78 13.63
CA ASN A 166 -2.53 -10.60 13.71
C ASN A 166 -3.10 -10.26 12.33
N PHE A 167 -2.25 -10.14 11.31
CA PHE A 167 -2.69 -9.83 9.95
C PHE A 167 -3.71 -10.85 9.41
N ILE A 168 -3.45 -12.15 9.57
CA ILE A 168 -4.39 -13.22 9.17
C ILE A 168 -5.74 -13.04 9.88
N THR A 169 -5.71 -12.75 11.18
CA THR A 169 -6.94 -12.54 11.97
C THR A 169 -7.71 -11.31 11.48
N LYS A 170 -7.01 -10.19 11.22
CA LYS A 170 -7.60 -8.92 10.79
C LYS A 170 -8.17 -8.95 9.38
N THR A 171 -7.65 -9.84 8.54
CA THR A 171 -8.13 -10.07 7.17
C THR A 171 -9.07 -11.27 7.07
N SER A 172 -9.54 -11.80 8.21
CA SER A 172 -10.43 -12.96 8.31
C SER A 172 -9.93 -14.21 7.56
N GLY A 173 -8.60 -14.37 7.43
CA GLY A 173 -8.00 -15.45 6.66
C GLY A 173 -8.31 -15.43 5.15
N SER A 174 -8.67 -14.26 4.60
CA SER A 174 -9.01 -14.10 3.18
C SER A 174 -7.86 -14.44 2.22
N MET A 175 -6.61 -14.40 2.70
CA MET A 175 -5.42 -14.76 1.94
C MET A 175 -4.41 -15.54 2.79
N SER A 176 -3.54 -16.29 2.09
CA SER A 176 -2.32 -16.87 2.68
C SER A 176 -1.23 -15.80 2.83
N LEU A 177 -0.17 -16.10 3.59
CA LEU A 177 1.04 -15.27 3.67
C LEU A 177 2.27 -16.09 3.28
N PHE A 178 3.30 -15.43 2.75
CA PHE A 178 4.63 -16.04 2.68
C PHE A 178 5.19 -16.27 4.09
N ASP A 179 5.83 -17.42 4.30
CA ASP A 179 6.46 -17.78 5.57
C ASP A 179 7.86 -17.15 5.70
N ALA A 180 7.88 -15.85 6.00
CA ALA A 180 9.11 -15.11 6.25
C ALA A 180 9.90 -15.64 7.46
N PRO A 181 9.28 -16.03 8.59
CA PRO A 181 10.00 -16.67 9.70
C PRO A 181 10.74 -17.95 9.28
N LEU A 182 10.12 -18.84 8.49
CA LEU A 182 10.78 -20.03 8.00
C LEU A 182 11.94 -19.72 7.05
N HIS A 183 11.79 -18.70 6.19
CA HIS A 183 12.90 -18.21 5.37
C HIS A 183 14.11 -17.80 6.24
N MET A 184 13.87 -17.03 7.31
CA MET A 184 14.92 -16.63 8.26
C MET A 184 15.53 -17.83 8.98
N ASN A 185 14.74 -18.83 9.35
CA ASN A 185 15.21 -20.08 9.94
C ASN A 185 16.17 -20.83 9.01
N PHE A 186 15.81 -20.99 7.72
CA PHE A 186 16.70 -21.59 6.73
C PHE A 186 17.97 -20.78 6.51
N TYR A 187 17.88 -19.45 6.48
CA TYR A 187 19.05 -18.59 6.40
C TYR A 187 20.00 -18.81 7.59
N ASN A 188 19.47 -18.79 8.82
CA ASN A 188 20.27 -19.01 10.03
C ASN A 188 20.91 -20.40 10.06
N ALA A 189 20.15 -21.45 9.70
CA ALA A 189 20.68 -22.81 9.58
C ALA A 189 21.85 -22.90 8.58
N SER A 190 21.75 -22.19 7.44
CA SER A 190 22.82 -22.17 6.43
C SER A 190 24.10 -21.49 6.91
N LYS A 191 24.04 -20.66 7.96
CA LYS A 191 25.16 -19.88 8.51
C LYS A 191 25.66 -20.40 9.87
N SER A 192 24.97 -21.34 10.49
CA SER A 192 25.27 -21.80 11.86
C SER A 192 26.42 -22.82 11.95
N GLY A 193 26.92 -23.33 10.82
CA GLY A 193 27.97 -24.35 10.79
C GLY A 193 27.54 -25.67 11.47
N GLY A 194 26.25 -25.98 11.48
CA GLY A 194 25.68 -27.18 12.12
C GLY A 194 25.15 -26.97 13.54
N ASN A 195 25.11 -25.73 14.04
CA ASN A 195 24.66 -25.37 15.40
C ASN A 195 23.27 -24.72 15.42
N TYR A 196 22.35 -25.14 14.55
CA TYR A 196 20.97 -24.63 14.51
C TYR A 196 20.03 -25.77 14.87
N ASP A 197 19.17 -25.55 15.87
CA ASP A 197 18.13 -26.47 16.34
C ASP A 197 16.71 -25.92 16.13
#